data_AF-A0A0K0D8G3-F1
#
_entry.id   AF-A0A0K0D8G3-F1
#
_cell.length_a   1.000
_cell.length_b   1.000
_cell.length_c   1.000
_cell.angle_alpha   90.00
_cell.angle_beta   90.00
_cell.angle_gamma   90.00
#
_symmetry.space_group_name_H-M   'P 1'
#
loop_
_entity.id
_entity.type
_entity.pdbx_description
1 polymer ?
#
loop_
_entity_poly.entity_id
_entity_poly.type
_entity_poly.pdbx_seq_one_letter_code
_entity_poly.pdbx_strand_id
1 'polypeptide(L)'
;MCGRLQCGTQAERPIFGDPTTVSSAYTYVRVGTESHQCHVIRTTYVGQKNKPDPGMVLDGSHCGDDKICVNAKCKPLGEVYKTVSKCNDQCHYRVSGVCNNVGNCHCENGFGGIACEIPGFGGSVNSNPSNTSRGYLSCFVLTLISSS
;
A
#
# COMPACT_ATOMS: atom_id res chain seq x y z
N MET A 1 14.01 7.49 -9.86
CA MET A 1 14.22 6.48 -8.82
C MET A 1 13.34 5.23 -9.04
N CYS A 2 13.63 4.38 -10.05
CA CYS A 2 12.93 3.09 -10.28
C CYS A 2 13.86 2.01 -10.88
N GLY A 3 15.17 2.24 -10.78
CA GLY A 3 16.18 1.38 -11.39
C GLY A 3 16.68 0.31 -10.43
N ARG A 4 17.99 0.05 -10.47
CA ARG A 4 18.66 -0.80 -9.49
C ARG A 4 18.58 -0.19 -8.09
N LEU A 5 18.25 -1.01 -7.09
CA LEU A 5 18.35 -0.64 -5.69
C LEU A 5 19.81 -0.42 -5.30
N GLN A 6 20.05 0.64 -4.54
CA GLN A 6 21.36 1.02 -4.00
C GLN A 6 21.24 1.02 -2.47
N CYS A 7 22.05 0.23 -1.79
CA CYS A 7 21.98 0.07 -0.34
C CYS A 7 23.34 0.40 0.30
N GLY A 8 23.33 0.92 1.53
CA GLY A 8 24.48 0.80 2.42
C GLY A 8 24.36 -0.52 3.19
N THR A 9 25.45 -1.30 3.28
CA THR A 9 25.45 -2.55 4.05
C THR A 9 26.84 -2.88 4.58
N GLN A 10 26.89 -3.53 5.74
CA GLN A 10 28.09 -4.18 6.27
C GLN A 10 28.04 -5.70 6.10
N ALA A 11 26.92 -6.25 5.61
CA ALA A 11 26.78 -7.68 5.38
C ALA A 11 27.61 -8.12 4.17
N GLU A 12 28.38 -9.19 4.33
CA GLU A 12 29.24 -9.73 3.27
C GLU A 12 28.44 -10.40 2.13
N ARG A 13 27.24 -10.92 2.43
CA ARG A 13 26.38 -11.65 1.48
C ARG A 13 24.90 -11.35 1.72
N PRO A 14 24.05 -11.39 0.68
CA PRO A 14 22.60 -11.27 0.81
C PRO A 14 22.00 -12.45 1.61
N ILE A 15 20.90 -12.19 2.33
CA ILE A 15 20.16 -13.23 3.06
C ILE A 15 19.37 -14.18 2.14
N PHE A 16 19.30 -13.87 0.84
CA PHE A 16 18.52 -14.61 -0.15
C PHE A 16 19.33 -14.85 -1.42
N GLY A 17 18.93 -15.87 -2.17
CA GLY A 17 19.53 -16.24 -3.44
C GLY A 17 20.74 -17.16 -3.27
N ASP A 18 20.90 -18.08 -4.21
CA ASP A 18 22.06 -18.97 -4.24
C ASP A 18 23.31 -18.13 -4.62
N PRO A 19 24.44 -18.25 -3.91
CA PRO A 19 25.65 -17.48 -4.18
C PRO A 19 26.15 -17.58 -5.63
N THR A 20 25.84 -18.66 -6.36
CA THR A 20 26.19 -18.85 -7.77
C THR A 20 25.29 -18.05 -8.73
N THR A 21 24.13 -17.58 -8.24
CA THR A 21 23.12 -16.86 -9.02
C THR A 21 23.01 -15.38 -8.67
N VAL A 22 23.71 -14.93 -7.62
CA VAL A 22 23.69 -13.55 -7.16
C VAL A 22 25.05 -12.90 -7.38
N SER A 23 25.07 -11.85 -8.19
CA SER A 23 26.24 -11.00 -8.37
C SER A 23 26.06 -9.73 -7.55
N SER A 24 27.09 -9.32 -6.81
CA SER A 24 27.14 -8.04 -6.09
C SER A 24 28.15 -7.10 -6.73
N ALA A 25 27.92 -5.79 -6.57
CA ALA A 25 28.90 -4.77 -6.91
C ALA A 25 28.84 -3.62 -5.90
N TYR A 26 30.01 -3.04 -5.64
CA TYR A 26 30.18 -1.92 -4.74
C TYR A 26 30.75 -0.73 -5.50
N THR A 27 30.22 0.45 -5.21
CA THR A 27 30.78 1.73 -5.65
C THR A 27 30.82 2.70 -4.48
N TYR A 28 31.69 3.70 -4.55
CA TYR A 28 31.85 4.71 -3.52
C TYR A 28 31.66 6.07 -4.14
N VAL A 29 30.70 6.83 -3.62
CA VAL A 29 30.37 8.17 -4.10
C VAL A 29 30.75 9.18 -3.03
N ARG A 30 31.50 10.22 -3.41
CA ARG A 30 31.82 11.33 -2.52
C ARG A 30 30.75 12.41 -2.61
N VAL A 31 30.23 12.82 -1.46
CA VAL A 31 29.29 13.93 -1.32
C VAL A 31 29.87 14.89 -0.28
N GLY A 32 30.40 16.02 -0.75
CA GLY A 32 31.20 16.92 0.09
C GLY A 32 32.47 16.23 0.58
N THR A 33 32.66 16.17 1.90
CA THR A 33 33.79 15.49 2.54
C THR A 33 33.51 14.02 2.87
N GLU A 34 32.26 13.58 2.78
CA GLU A 34 31.84 12.23 3.13
C GLU A 34 31.92 11.28 1.93
N SER A 35 32.25 10.02 2.21
CA SER A 35 32.26 8.95 1.22
C SER A 35 31.18 7.94 1.55
N HIS A 36 30.22 7.75 0.66
CA HIS A 36 29.12 6.82 0.83
C HIS A 36 29.34 5.57 -0.02
N GLN A 37 29.24 4.40 0.62
CA GLN A 37 29.23 3.12 -0.06
C GLN A 37 27.84 2.87 -0.65
N CYS A 38 27.78 2.53 -1.93
CA CYS A 38 26.58 2.08 -2.61
C CYS A 38 26.79 0.65 -3.07
N HIS A 39 25.98 -0.25 -2.54
CA HIS A 39 25.99 -1.67 -2.84
C HIS A 39 24.76 -2.03 -3.68
N VAL A 40 24.98 -2.79 -4.75
CA VAL A 40 23.93 -3.34 -5.60
C VAL A 40 24.05 -4.84 -5.70
N ILE A 41 22.92 -5.48 -5.94
CA ILE A 41 22.87 -6.90 -6.31
C ILE A 41 22.19 -7.07 -7.66
N ARG A 42 22.48 -8.17 -8.32
CA ARG A 42 21.77 -8.65 -9.50
C ARG A 42 21.62 -10.15 -9.39
N THR A 43 20.42 -10.66 -9.56
CA THR A 43 20.20 -12.09 -9.61
C THR A 43 20.02 -12.56 -11.04
N THR A 44 20.79 -13.55 -11.46
CA THR A 44 20.48 -14.35 -12.65
C THR A 44 19.67 -15.56 -12.16
N TYR A 45 18.35 -15.41 -12.00
CA TYR A 45 17.50 -16.57 -11.74
C TYR A 45 17.56 -17.52 -12.95
N VAL A 46 18.49 -18.47 -12.94
CA VAL A 46 18.73 -19.40 -14.06
C VAL A 46 17.54 -20.37 -14.26
N GLY A 47 16.53 -20.38 -13.38
CA GLY A 47 15.43 -21.35 -13.42
C GLY A 47 14.00 -20.81 -13.32
N GLN A 48 13.77 -19.51 -13.10
CA GLN A 48 12.41 -18.96 -12.93
C GLN A 48 12.22 -17.70 -13.78
N LYS A 49 11.89 -17.90 -15.07
CA LYS A 49 11.73 -16.85 -16.10
C LYS A 49 10.76 -15.71 -15.76
N ASN A 50 9.94 -15.82 -14.70
CA ASN A 50 8.86 -14.89 -14.38
C ASN A 50 9.03 -14.14 -13.06
N LYS A 51 10.15 -14.28 -12.35
CA LYS A 51 10.37 -13.50 -11.11
C LYS A 51 11.20 -12.25 -11.38
N PRO A 52 10.74 -11.06 -10.95
CA PRO A 52 11.53 -9.83 -11.06
C PRO A 52 12.81 -9.95 -10.23
N ASP A 53 13.89 -9.36 -10.73
CA ASP A 53 15.18 -9.28 -10.03
C ASP A 53 15.01 -8.47 -8.72
N PRO A 54 15.24 -9.06 -7.54
CA PRO A 54 15.11 -8.37 -6.25
C PRO A 54 16.16 -7.26 -6.07
N GLY A 55 17.15 -7.17 -6.95
CA GLY A 55 18.04 -6.01 -7.04
C GLY A 55 17.40 -4.78 -7.70
N MET A 56 16.15 -4.86 -8.15
CA MET A 56 15.41 -3.75 -8.75
C MET A 56 14.40 -3.16 -7.76
N VAL A 57 14.13 -1.86 -7.89
CA VAL A 57 13.07 -1.20 -7.14
C VAL A 57 11.73 -1.87 -7.48
N LEU A 58 10.96 -2.23 -6.45
CA LEU A 58 9.69 -2.93 -6.60
C LEU A 58 8.59 -1.99 -7.12
N ASP A 59 7.67 -2.55 -7.90
CA ASP A 59 6.47 -1.86 -8.32
C ASP A 59 5.64 -1.41 -7.10
N GLY A 60 5.07 -0.21 -7.18
CA GLY A 60 4.39 0.48 -6.08
C GLY A 60 5.29 1.37 -5.21
N SER A 61 6.62 1.27 -5.34
CA SER A 61 7.55 2.14 -4.60
C SER A 61 7.38 3.61 -5.02
N HIS A 62 7.38 4.53 -4.06
CA HIS A 62 7.34 5.97 -4.34
C HIS A 62 8.61 6.43 -5.06
N CYS A 63 8.46 7.24 -6.11
CA CYS A 63 9.60 7.72 -6.91
C CYS A 63 9.59 9.24 -7.17
N GLY A 64 8.63 9.95 -6.60
CA GLY A 64 8.45 11.40 -6.67
C GLY A 64 7.00 11.75 -6.33
N ASP A 65 6.69 13.04 -6.15
CA ASP A 65 5.36 13.50 -5.75
C ASP A 65 4.28 12.96 -6.69
N ASP A 66 3.27 12.32 -6.09
CA ASP A 66 2.18 11.61 -6.78
C ASP A 66 2.65 10.64 -7.88
N LYS A 67 3.82 10.00 -7.68
CA LYS A 67 4.39 9.04 -8.64
C LYS A 67 4.92 7.78 -7.95
N ILE A 68 4.73 6.66 -8.64
CA ILE A 68 5.20 5.34 -8.20
C ILE A 68 5.91 4.59 -9.31
N CYS A 69 6.73 3.61 -8.94
CA CYS A 69 7.38 2.70 -9.88
C CYS A 69 6.38 1.67 -10.41
N VAL A 70 6.32 1.52 -11.74
CA VAL A 70 5.57 0.46 -12.42
C VAL A 70 6.41 -0.01 -13.61
N ASN A 71 6.78 -1.28 -13.63
CA ASN A 71 7.69 -1.86 -14.62
C ASN A 71 8.98 -1.03 -14.80
N ALA A 72 9.66 -0.74 -13.68
CA ALA A 72 10.90 0.06 -13.62
C ALA A 72 10.79 1.50 -14.17
N LYS A 73 9.58 2.02 -14.39
CA LYS A 73 9.32 3.40 -14.82
C LYS A 73 8.59 4.16 -13.71
N CYS A 74 8.98 5.41 -13.50
CA CYS A 74 8.28 6.29 -12.57
C CYS A 74 7.04 6.87 -13.26
N LYS A 75 5.85 6.44 -12.84
CA LYS A 75 4.57 6.80 -13.46
C LYS A 75 3.70 7.62 -12.51
N PRO A 76 2.84 8.51 -13.03
CA PRO A 76 1.83 9.21 -12.22
C PRO A 76 0.91 8.20 -11.52
N LEU A 77 0.74 8.37 -10.21
CA LEU A 77 -0.12 7.54 -9.38
C LEU A 77 -1.58 7.57 -9.86
N GLY A 78 -2.03 8.73 -10.35
CA GLY A 78 -3.37 8.89 -10.93
C GLY A 78 -3.67 7.99 -12.14
N GLU A 79 -2.67 7.61 -12.94
CA GLU A 79 -2.87 6.64 -14.03
C GLU A 79 -3.06 5.22 -13.50
N VAL A 80 -2.30 4.86 -12.47
CA VAL A 80 -2.38 3.55 -11.82
C VAL A 80 -3.72 3.41 -11.08
N TYR A 81 -4.20 4.48 -10.44
CA TYR A 81 -5.53 4.48 -9.80
C TYR A 81 -6.70 4.26 -10.76
N LYS A 82 -6.53 4.41 -12.08
CA LYS A 82 -7.58 4.10 -13.05
C LYS A 82 -7.74 2.59 -13.29
N THR A 83 -6.72 1.80 -12.99
CA THR A 83 -6.71 0.36 -13.26
C THR A 83 -7.04 -0.49 -12.02
N VAL A 84 -7.15 0.12 -10.84
CA VAL A 84 -7.48 -0.57 -9.59
C VAL A 84 -8.99 -0.55 -9.32
N SER A 85 -9.48 -1.59 -8.64
CA SER A 85 -10.84 -1.63 -8.13
C SER A 85 -11.13 -0.44 -7.22
N LYS A 86 -12.33 0.12 -7.33
CA LYS A 86 -12.78 1.28 -6.56
C LYS A 86 -14.02 0.91 -5.76
N CYS A 87 -14.06 1.36 -4.51
CA CYS A 87 -15.26 1.27 -3.71
C CYS A 87 -16.25 2.38 -4.07
N ASN A 88 -17.54 2.06 -3.99
CA ASN A 88 -18.61 3.03 -4.18
C ASN A 88 -18.59 4.09 -3.08
N ASP A 89 -18.78 5.36 -3.45
CA ASP A 89 -18.77 6.54 -2.56
C ASP A 89 -17.61 6.61 -1.56
N GLN A 90 -16.48 5.95 -1.89
CA GLN A 90 -15.32 5.81 -1.01
C GLN A 90 -15.67 5.28 0.39
N CYS A 91 -16.64 4.38 0.50
CA CYS A 91 -17.13 3.88 1.79
C CYS A 91 -17.68 5.01 2.67
N HIS A 92 -18.61 5.78 2.10
CA HIS A 92 -19.22 6.96 2.71
C HIS A 92 -18.15 7.98 3.11
N TYR A 93 -17.41 8.45 2.10
CA TYR A 93 -16.33 9.43 2.24
C TYR A 93 -15.24 9.02 3.24
N ARG A 94 -15.02 7.70 3.41
CA ARG A 94 -14.06 7.09 4.34
C ARG A 94 -14.35 7.34 5.81
N VAL A 95 -15.55 7.82 6.15
CA VAL A 95 -15.97 8.07 7.54
C VAL A 95 -16.53 6.79 8.17
N SER A 96 -17.12 5.91 7.36
CA SER A 96 -17.93 4.78 7.85
C SER A 96 -17.34 3.42 7.52
N GLY A 97 -16.16 3.37 6.87
CA GLY A 97 -15.49 2.12 6.54
C GLY A 97 -14.23 2.28 5.70
N VAL A 98 -13.58 1.14 5.47
CA VAL A 98 -12.34 1.03 4.69
C VAL A 98 -12.56 0.23 3.41
N CYS A 99 -11.97 0.70 2.31
CA CYS A 99 -12.03 0.02 1.02
C CYS A 99 -10.95 -1.06 0.91
N ASN A 100 -11.32 -2.26 0.48
CA ASN A 100 -10.37 -3.35 0.25
C ASN A 100 -9.93 -3.46 -1.22
N ASN A 101 -8.98 -4.38 -1.48
CA ASN A 101 -8.36 -4.55 -2.80
C ASN A 101 -9.28 -5.12 -3.89
N VAL A 102 -10.47 -5.62 -3.54
CA VAL A 102 -11.48 -6.09 -4.51
C VAL A 102 -12.58 -5.06 -4.77
N GLY A 103 -12.51 -3.87 -4.16
CA GLY A 103 -13.47 -2.79 -4.36
C GLY A 103 -14.69 -2.86 -3.44
N ASN A 104 -14.61 -3.60 -2.34
CA ASN A 104 -15.69 -3.67 -1.35
C ASN A 104 -15.36 -2.86 -0.10
N CYS A 105 -16.38 -2.22 0.47
CA CYS A 105 -16.25 -1.53 1.75
C CYS A 105 -16.38 -2.50 2.91
N HIS A 106 -15.54 -2.31 3.92
CA HIS A 106 -15.64 -2.93 5.22
C HIS A 106 -16.06 -1.86 6.23
N CYS A 107 -17.31 -1.93 6.66
CA CYS A 107 -17.95 -0.91 7.46
C CYS A 107 -17.60 -1.05 8.93
N GLU A 108 -17.47 0.11 9.58
CA GLU A 108 -17.32 0.19 11.02
C GLU A 108 -18.64 -0.14 11.73
N ASN A 109 -18.54 -0.52 13.00
CA ASN A 109 -19.74 -0.81 13.79
C ASN A 109 -20.61 0.46 13.93
N GLY A 110 -21.91 0.35 13.64
CA GLY A 110 -22.82 1.48 13.51
C GLY A 110 -23.29 1.69 12.07
N PHE A 111 -22.50 1.20 11.09
CA PHE A 111 -22.72 1.35 9.65
C PHE A 111 -22.84 0.00 8.92
N GLY A 112 -23.37 0.03 7.71
CA GLY A 112 -23.65 -1.10 6.83
C GLY A 112 -24.06 -0.61 5.44
N GLY A 113 -24.41 -1.54 4.55
CA GLY A 113 -24.62 -1.23 3.12
C GLY A 113 -23.38 -1.49 2.28
N ILE A 114 -23.46 -1.26 0.97
CA ILE A 114 -22.36 -1.56 0.03
C ILE A 114 -21.24 -0.52 0.17
N ALA A 115 -21.60 0.71 0.52
CA ALA A 115 -20.74 1.86 0.71
C ALA A 115 -20.72 2.35 2.17
N CYS A 116 -21.21 1.57 3.15
CA CYS A 116 -21.33 2.00 4.55
C CYS A 116 -22.26 3.21 4.77
N GLU A 117 -23.26 3.33 3.89
CA GLU A 117 -24.19 4.45 3.76
C GLU A 117 -25.43 4.32 4.66
N ILE A 118 -25.67 3.14 5.23
CA ILE A 118 -26.80 2.90 6.14
C ILE A 118 -26.35 2.49 7.53
N PRO A 119 -27.21 2.66 8.54
CA PRO A 119 -27.22 1.87 9.77
C PRO A 119 -26.87 0.38 9.65
N GLY A 120 -25.88 -0.11 10.41
CA GLY A 120 -25.57 -1.55 10.43
C GLY A 120 -24.63 -1.98 11.56
N PHE A 121 -24.35 -3.28 11.60
CA PHE A 121 -23.49 -3.93 12.60
C PHE A 121 -22.01 -4.00 12.18
N GLY A 122 -21.62 -3.23 11.15
CA GLY A 122 -20.32 -3.30 10.51
C GLY A 122 -20.14 -4.54 9.61
N GLY A 123 -18.94 -4.69 9.06
CA GLY A 123 -18.58 -5.78 8.15
C GLY A 123 -18.68 -5.38 6.69
N SER A 124 -18.53 -6.35 5.79
CA SER A 124 -18.51 -6.13 4.34
C SER A 124 -19.51 -7.07 3.66
N VAL A 125 -19.82 -6.81 2.39
CA VAL A 125 -20.63 -7.74 1.56
C VAL A 125 -20.04 -9.16 1.48
N ASN A 126 -18.73 -9.31 1.74
CA ASN A 126 -18.02 -10.58 1.71
C ASN A 126 -17.86 -11.24 3.09
N SER A 127 -18.28 -10.58 4.17
CA SER A 127 -18.12 -11.09 5.53
C SER A 127 -19.46 -11.05 6.26
N ASN A 128 -19.62 -11.91 7.26
CA ASN A 128 -20.71 -11.71 8.21
C ASN A 128 -20.57 -10.36 8.92
N PRO A 129 -21.65 -9.86 9.56
CA PRO A 129 -21.58 -8.71 10.44
C PRO A 129 -20.42 -8.84 11.43
N SER A 130 -19.65 -7.77 11.61
CA SER A 130 -18.48 -7.79 12.48
C SER A 130 -18.84 -7.65 13.96
N ASN A 131 -20.08 -7.27 14.28
CA ASN A 131 -20.55 -7.11 15.65
C ASN A 131 -21.95 -7.71 15.86
N THR A 132 -22.23 -8.13 17.10
CA THR A 132 -23.57 -8.58 17.55
C THR A 132 -24.42 -7.45 18.12
N SER A 133 -23.81 -6.29 18.37
CA SER A 133 -24.47 -5.08 18.85
C SER A 133 -24.05 -3.88 18.02
N ARG A 134 -24.99 -2.96 17.77
CA ARG A 134 -24.72 -1.79 16.95
C ARG A 134 -24.01 -0.73 17.80
N GLY A 135 -22.91 -0.17 17.28
CA GLY A 135 -22.19 0.93 17.91
C GLY A 135 -23.14 2.10 18.18
N TYR A 136 -23.13 2.61 19.42
CA TYR A 136 -23.94 3.78 19.78
C TYR A 136 -23.38 5.01 19.06
N LEU A 137 -23.97 5.39 17.93
CA LEU A 137 -23.98 6.81 17.57
C LEU A 137 -24.83 7.49 18.64
N SER A 138 -24.19 8.19 19.56
CA SER A 138 -24.86 9.13 20.45
C SER A 138 -25.59 10.12 19.55
N CYS A 139 -26.85 9.82 19.26
CA CYS A 139 -27.76 10.76 18.66
C CYS A 139 -27.87 11.85 19.71
N PHE A 140 -27.21 12.99 19.50
CA PHE A 140 -27.49 14.18 20.28
C PHE A 140 -28.97 14.45 20.08
N VAL A 141 -29.79 13.99 21.02
CA VAL A 141 -31.17 14.38 21.14
C VAL A 141 -31.10 15.85 21.55
N LEU A 142 -31.06 16.74 20.57
CA LEU A 142 -31.40 18.15 20.74
C LEU A 142 -32.88 18.16 21.09
N THR A 143 -33.19 17.93 22.36
CA THR A 143 -34.47 18.33 22.92
C THR A 143 -34.56 19.85 22.79
N LEU A 144 -35.31 20.30 21.78
CA LEU A 144 -35.82 21.66 21.73
C LEU A 144 -36.70 21.86 22.97
N ILE A 145 -36.14 22.47 24.02
CA ILE A 145 -36.94 22.95 25.13
C ILE A 145 -37.51 24.29 24.68
N SER A 146 -38.69 24.26 24.06
CA SER A 146 -39.53 25.45 23.94
C SER A 146 -40.10 25.74 25.32
N SER A 147 -39.64 26.82 25.95
CA SER A 147 -40.25 27.38 27.16
C SER A 147 -40.85 28.73 26.78
N SER A 148 -42.18 28.73 26.65
CA SER A 148 -43.03 29.92 26.68
C SER A 148 -43.02 30.57 28.07
#